data_AF-A0A088DA79-F1
#
_entry.id   AF-A0A088DA79-F1
#
_cell.length_a   1.000
_cell.length_b   1.000
_cell.length_c   1.000
_cell.angle_alpha   90.00
_cell.angle_beta   90.00
_cell.angle_gamma   90.00
#
_symmetry.space_group_name_H-M   'P 1'
#
loop_
_entity.id
_entity.type
_entity.pdbx_description
1 polymer ?
#
loop_
_entity_poly.entity_id
_entity_poly.type
_entity_poly.pdbx_seq_one_letter_code
_entity_poly.pdbx_strand_id
1 'polypeptide(L)' 'MPTNAVSAAKPTYPGVYVEELPSSVRTISTVTTSVTAFVGHTRRGPLNEPVRVTSFTEFERRFGGLSAQSAVGYAVHQF' A
#
# COMPACT_ATOMS: atom_id res chain seq x y z
N MET A 1 9.36 2.91 -28.92
CA MET A 1 7.89 2.82 -28.93
C MET A 1 7.51 1.54 -29.67
N PRO A 2 7.04 0.45 -29.03
CA PRO A 2 6.55 -0.70 -29.78
C PRO A 2 5.07 -0.51 -30.13
N THR A 3 4.77 -0.55 -31.43
CA THR A 3 3.43 -0.52 -32.01
C THR A 3 2.86 -1.94 -31.97
N ASN A 4 1.94 -2.22 -31.05
CA ASN A 4 1.20 -3.48 -31.06
C ASN A 4 0.17 -3.45 -32.21
N ALA A 5 0.49 -4.13 -33.31
CA ALA A 5 -0.46 -4.41 -34.37
C ALA A 5 -1.34 -5.59 -33.93
N VAL A 6 -2.63 -5.32 -33.68
CA VAL A 6 -3.62 -6.37 -33.47
C VAL A 6 -3.93 -6.99 -34.83
N SER A 7 -3.56 -8.25 -35.04
CA SER A 7 -3.87 -8.99 -36.27
C SER A 7 -5.25 -9.61 -36.12
N ALA A 8 -6.25 -9.05 -36.79
CA ALA A 8 -7.57 -9.69 -36.90
C ALA A 8 -7.44 -10.95 -37.79
N ALA A 9 -7.90 -12.10 -37.29
CA ALA A 9 -7.93 -13.35 -38.05
C ALA A 9 -8.60 -13.16 -39.42
N LYS A 10 -7.93 -13.58 -40.50
CA LYS A 10 -8.51 -13.60 -41.87
C LYS A 10 -9.28 -14.91 -42.06
N PRO A 11 -10.62 -14.90 -42.11
CA PRO A 11 -11.38 -16.13 -42.32
C PRO A 11 -11.23 -16.57 -43.78
N THR A 12 -10.73 -17.79 -44.01
CA THR A 12 -10.55 -18.34 -45.37
C THR A 12 -11.75 -19.19 -45.80
N TYR A 13 -12.64 -19.57 -44.87
CA TYR A 13 -13.86 -20.35 -45.11
C TYR A 13 -14.98 -19.98 -44.12
N PRO A 14 -16.27 -20.12 -44.49
CA PRO A 14 -17.39 -19.85 -43.59
C PRO A 14 -17.34 -20.78 -42.38
N GLY A 15 -17.19 -20.18 -41.20
CA GLY A 15 -17.06 -20.85 -39.92
C GLY A 15 -16.93 -19.83 -38.79
N VAL A 16 -17.17 -20.25 -37.55
CA VAL A 16 -16.98 -19.40 -36.37
C VAL A 16 -15.57 -19.58 -35.87
N TYR A 17 -14.78 -18.50 -35.87
CA TYR A 17 -13.42 -18.47 -35.35
C TYR A 17 -13.44 -17.79 -33.97
N VAL A 18 -13.11 -18.55 -32.93
CA VAL A 18 -12.99 -18.02 -31.56
C VAL A 18 -11.51 -17.80 -31.28
N GLU A 19 -11.12 -16.54 -31.10
CA GLU A 19 -9.78 -16.15 -30.66
C GLU A 19 -9.87 -15.67 -29.22
N GLU A 20 -9.28 -16.43 -28.29
CA GLU A 20 -9.20 -16.05 -26.89
C GLU A 20 -7.95 -15.18 -26.69
N LEU A 21 -8.13 -13.85 -26.75
CA LEU A 21 -7.07 -12.95 -26.32
C LEU A 21 -6.93 -13.06 -24.79
N PRO A 22 -5.70 -13.21 -24.25
CA PRO A 22 -5.50 -13.18 -22.80
C PRO A 22 -6.02 -11.86 -22.27
N SER A 23 -7.13 -11.92 -21.54
CA SER A 23 -7.68 -10.75 -20.87
C SER A 23 -6.64 -10.26 -19.87
N SER A 24 -6.14 -9.04 -20.06
CA SER A 24 -5.36 -8.30 -19.06
C SER A 24 -6.31 -7.96 -17.90
N VAL A 25 -6.67 -8.97 -17.09
CA VAL A 25 -7.43 -8.77 -15.87
C VAL A 25 -6.49 -8.11 -14.86
N ARG A 26 -6.42 -6.78 -14.88
CA ARG A 26 -5.80 -6.01 -13.81
C ARG A 26 -6.73 -6.12 -12.60
N THR A 27 -6.44 -7.09 -11.75
CA THR A 27 -7.12 -7.24 -10.47
C THR A 27 -6.90 -5.97 -9.65
N ILE A 28 -7.97 -5.37 -9.14
CA ILE A 28 -7.90 -4.19 -8.27
C ILE A 28 -7.37 -4.67 -6.92
N SER A 29 -6.09 -4.37 -6.63
CA SER A 29 -5.50 -4.67 -5.33
C SER A 29 -6.13 -3.79 -4.26
N THR A 30 -6.59 -4.39 -3.17
CA THR A 30 -7.16 -3.68 -2.04
C THR A 30 -6.05 -2.90 -1.34
N VAL A 31 -6.18 -1.57 -1.28
CA VAL A 31 -5.23 -0.70 -0.59
C VAL A 31 -5.63 -0.51 0.87
N THR A 32 -4.67 -0.38 1.77
CA THR A 32 -4.94 -0.10 3.19
C THR A 32 -5.62 1.26 3.34
N THR A 33 -6.85 1.27 3.84
CA THR A 33 -7.68 2.48 4.00
C THR A 33 -7.42 3.23 5.32
N SER A 34 -6.55 2.69 6.19
CA SER A 34 -6.28 3.25 7.51
C SER A 34 -4.78 3.26 7.81
N VAL A 35 -4.06 4.17 7.14
CA VAL A 35 -2.67 4.51 7.48
C VAL A 35 -2.70 5.93 8.05
N THR A 36 -2.42 6.08 9.34
CA THR A 36 -2.35 7.39 10.00
C THR A 36 -0.91 7.75 10.37
N ALA A 37 -0.62 9.04 10.46
CA ALA A 37 0.66 9.54 10.93
C ALA A 37 0.45 10.29 12.25
N PHE A 38 1.30 9.99 13.24
CA PHE A 38 1.32 10.68 14.53
C PHE A 38 2.54 11.59 14.60
N VAL A 39 2.32 12.84 15.01
CA VAL A 39 3.38 13.85 15.18
C VAL A 39 3.33 14.34 16.63
N GLY A 40 4.47 14.28 17.33
CA GLY A 40 4.56 14.75 18.70
C GLY A 40 5.88 14.37 19.37
N HIS A 41 6.02 14.78 20.62
CA HIS A 41 7.22 14.52 21.40
C HIS A 41 7.26 13.06 21.86
N THR A 42 8.41 12.41 21.73
CA THR A 42 8.66 11.03 22.17
C THR A 42 9.94 11.00 23.00
N ARG A 43 10.10 10.00 23.88
CA ARG A 43 11.25 9.95 24.80
C ARG A 43 12.59 9.75 24.07
N ARG A 44 12.54 9.09 22.92
CA ARG A 44 13.68 8.78 22.05
C ARG A 44 13.20 8.59 20.61
N GLY A 45 14.14 8.42 19.69
CA GLY A 45 13.85 8.16 18.28
C GLY A 45 14.44 9.22 17.36
N PRO A 46 14.45 8.98 16.05
CA PRO A 46 15.00 9.92 15.09
C PRO A 46 14.12 11.19 15.01
N LEU A 47 14.77 12.35 15.00
CA LEU A 47 14.14 13.66 14.85
C LEU A 47 13.99 13.99 13.37
N ASN A 48 12.81 14.51 13.00
CA ASN A 48 12.49 14.94 11.63
C ASN A 48 12.57 13.83 10.56
N GLU A 49 12.52 12.55 10.97
CA GLU A 49 12.48 11.40 10.07
C GLU A 49 11.19 10.60 10.31
N PRO A 50 10.36 10.38 9.27
CA PRO A 50 9.16 9.57 9.41
C PRO A 50 9.53 8.10 9.51
N VAL A 51 9.14 7.46 10.61
CA VAL A 51 9.36 6.04 10.84
C VAL A 51 8.05 5.29 10.72
N ARG A 52 8.01 4.30 9.82
CA ARG A 52 6.87 3.40 9.74
C ARG A 52 6.85 2.47 10.95
N VAL A 53 5.71 2.44 11.62
CA VAL A 53 5.45 1.59 12.79
C VAL A 53 4.26 0.70 12.46
N THR A 54 4.39 -0.58 12.76
CA THR A 54 3.38 -1.61 12.45
C THR A 54 2.72 -2.21 13.68
N SER A 55 3.25 -1.92 14.88
CA SER A 55 2.70 -2.37 16.16
C SER A 55 3.09 -1.43 17.30
N PHE A 56 2.31 -1.44 18.39
CA PHE A 56 2.63 -0.64 19.56
C PHE A 56 3.97 -1.05 20.21
N THR A 57 4.30 -2.34 20.25
CA THR A 57 5.61 -2.79 20.76
C THR A 57 6.78 -2.25 19.94
N GLU A 58 6.62 -2.11 18.61
CA GLU A 58 7.61 -1.44 17.77
C GLU A 58 7.74 0.04 18.14
N PHE A 59 6.61 0.73 18.35
CA PHE A 59 6.60 2.10 18.85
C PHE A 59 7.35 2.23 20.19
N GLU A 60 7.11 1.36 21.16
CA GLU A 60 7.79 1.39 22.46
C GLU A 60 9.32 1.20 22.31
N ARG A 61 9.74 0.25 21.47
CA ARG A 61 11.16 0.01 21.20
C ARG A 61 11.82 1.21 20.53
N ARG A 62 11.18 1.84 19.54
CA ARG A 62 11.80 2.96 18.81
C ARG A 62 11.67 4.31 19.51
N PHE A 63 10.54 4.55 20.17
CA PHE A 63 10.14 5.88 20.68
C PHE A 63 9.98 5.98 22.21
N GLY A 64 10.03 4.86 22.92
CA GLY A 64 10.03 4.82 24.40
C GLY A 64 8.64 4.79 25.05
N GLY A 65 7.58 4.54 24.26
CA GLY A 65 6.24 4.24 24.74
C GLY A 65 5.47 5.44 25.30
N LEU A 66 4.61 5.18 26.28
CA LEU A 66 3.78 6.20 26.92
C LEU A 66 4.64 7.19 27.74
N SER A 67 4.36 8.48 27.59
CA SER A 67 5.02 9.54 28.34
C SER A 67 3.98 10.53 28.87
N ALA A 68 4.10 10.94 30.13
CA ALA A 68 3.25 12.00 30.70
C ALA A 68 3.49 13.38 30.05
N GLN A 69 4.64 13.56 29.40
CA GLN A 69 5.02 14.82 28.75
C GLN A 69 4.46 14.97 27.32
N SER A 70 3.78 13.94 26.79
CA SER A 70 3.28 13.96 25.41
C SER A 70 2.06 13.08 25.21
N ALA A 71 1.03 13.62 24.56
CA ALA A 71 -0.17 12.88 24.21
C ALA A 71 0.06 11.83 23.11
N VAL A 72 1.16 11.93 22.34
CA VAL A 72 1.37 11.10 21.14
C VAL A 72 1.43 9.61 21.47
N GLY A 73 2.03 9.23 22.60
CA GLY A 73 2.12 7.83 23.01
C GLY A 73 0.74 7.23 23.28
N TYR A 74 -0.15 7.99 23.92
CA TYR A 74 -1.53 7.57 24.17
C TYR A 74 -2.33 7.50 22.86
N ALA A 75 -2.11 8.46 21.96
CA ALA A 75 -2.76 8.48 20.65
C ALA A 75 -2.39 7.27 19.78
N VAL A 76 -1.13 6.81 19.84
CA VAL A 76 -0.67 5.61 19.13
C VAL A 76 -1.20 4.33 19.80
N HIS A 77 -1.35 4.31 21.13
CA HIS A 77 -1.85 3.13 21.85
C HIS A 77 -3.36 2.87 21.62
N GLN A 78 -4.14 3.93 21.38
CA GLN A 78 -5.59 3.82 21.18
C GLN A 78 -6.02 3.63 19.72
N PHE A 79 -5.08 3.69 18.77
CA PHE A 79 -5.30 3.53 17.34
C PHE A 79 -5.12 2.07 16.91
#